data_AF-A0A8J8FX23-F1
#
_entry.id   AF-A0A8J8FX23-F1
#
_cell.length_a   1.000
_cell.length_b   1.000
_cell.length_c   1.000
_cell.angle_alpha   90.00
_cell.angle_beta   90.00
_cell.angle_gamma   90.00
#
_symmetry.space_group_name_H-M   'P 1'
#
loop_
_entity.id
_entity.type
_entity.pdbx_description
1 polymer ?
#
loop_
_entity_poly.entity_id
_entity_poly.type
_entity_poly.pdbx_seq_one_letter_code
_entity_poly.pdbx_strand_id
1 'polypeptide(L)'
;MNLLKSVKKKSNKRGWSLLDASFINTLKFEEIFSSNDFAKFGDSVVNFIYNAAIFEAQTKLQGIKVWDSCLAEACKKSPLRSYIGSRKNKGELGDAVEAFIGYIYLTHKFPLNQMIDILAKYLKHRSGHDEKNEQELCSAAFIHLVNHLCDKLGIVDKLM
;
A
#
# COMPACT_ATOMS: atom_id res chain seq x y z
N MET A 1 -15.77 46.64 -16.53
CA MET A 1 -14.31 46.47 -16.55
C MET A 1 -14.03 44.99 -16.32
N ASN A 2 -13.62 44.30 -17.37
CA ASN A 2 -13.54 42.83 -17.45
C ASN A 2 -12.06 42.45 -17.65
N LEU A 3 -11.35 42.20 -16.55
CA LEU A 3 -10.01 41.58 -16.48
C LEU A 3 -10.04 40.80 -15.15
N LEU A 4 -10.17 39.48 -15.11
CA LEU A 4 -9.20 38.52 -15.63
C LEU A 4 -9.91 37.37 -16.33
N LYS A 5 -9.73 37.36 -17.65
CA LYS A 5 -9.92 36.22 -18.52
C LYS A 5 -8.96 35.09 -18.09
N SER A 6 -9.45 33.86 -18.21
CA SER A 6 -8.63 32.71 -18.62
C SER A 6 -7.54 32.26 -17.64
N VAL A 7 -7.92 31.54 -16.59
CA VAL A 7 -7.10 30.37 -16.22
C VAL A 7 -7.31 29.36 -17.34
N LYS A 8 -6.43 29.40 -18.35
CA LYS A 8 -6.35 28.33 -19.35
C LYS A 8 -6.15 27.04 -18.55
N LYS A 9 -7.13 26.12 -18.61
CA LYS A 9 -6.92 24.71 -18.30
C LYS A 9 -5.80 24.25 -19.23
N LYS A 10 -4.55 24.35 -18.77
CA LYS A 10 -3.43 23.67 -19.39
C LYS A 10 -3.63 22.20 -19.05
N SER A 11 -4.33 21.49 -19.92
CA SER A 11 -4.23 20.05 -20.01
C SER A 11 -2.76 19.72 -20.28
N ASN A 12 -2.07 19.23 -19.25
CA ASN A 12 -0.82 18.51 -19.48
C ASN A 12 -1.19 17.18 -20.14
N LYS A 13 -0.32 16.63 -20.98
CA LYS A 13 -0.56 15.45 -21.85
C LYS A 13 -0.95 14.13 -21.12
N ARG A 14 -1.22 14.18 -19.81
CA ARG A 14 -1.75 13.08 -18.99
C ARG A 14 -2.98 13.44 -18.13
N GLY A 15 -3.54 14.66 -18.24
CA GLY A 15 -4.92 14.93 -17.79
C GLY A 15 -5.24 14.82 -16.29
N TRP A 16 -4.28 14.81 -15.37
CA TRP A 16 -4.58 14.75 -13.92
C TRP A 16 -4.81 16.14 -13.34
N SER A 17 -5.97 16.74 -13.59
CA SER A 17 -6.44 17.90 -12.82
C SER A 17 -7.55 17.44 -11.87
N LEU A 18 -7.20 17.33 -10.58
CA LEU A 18 -8.06 17.00 -9.45
C LEU A 18 -8.35 15.49 -9.28
N LEU A 19 -7.35 14.74 -8.82
CA LEU A 19 -7.57 13.48 -8.12
C LEU A 19 -8.17 13.79 -6.75
N ASP A 20 -9.48 13.82 -6.65
CA ASP A 20 -10.14 13.69 -5.35
C ASP A 20 -10.49 12.21 -5.10
N ALA A 21 -10.83 11.88 -3.85
CA ALA A 21 -11.20 10.52 -3.47
C ALA A 21 -12.37 9.97 -4.31
N SER A 22 -13.26 10.83 -4.82
CA SER A 22 -14.40 10.39 -5.63
C SER A 22 -13.96 9.85 -6.98
N PHE A 23 -13.01 10.52 -7.65
CA PHE A 23 -12.44 10.04 -8.90
C PHE A 23 -11.63 8.74 -8.68
N ILE A 24 -10.80 8.68 -7.65
CA ILE A 24 -9.98 7.50 -7.35
C ILE A 24 -10.85 6.26 -7.14
N ASN A 25 -12.02 6.41 -6.53
CA ASN A 25 -12.99 5.33 -6.34
C ASN A 25 -13.61 4.79 -7.64
N THR A 26 -13.48 5.50 -8.77
CA THR A 26 -13.97 5.03 -10.07
C THR A 26 -12.96 4.15 -10.82
N LEU A 27 -11.70 4.16 -10.41
CA LEU A 27 -10.64 3.39 -11.05
C LEU A 27 -10.80 1.89 -10.77
N LYS A 28 -10.45 1.06 -11.76
CA LYS A 28 -10.36 -0.38 -11.56
C LYS A 28 -9.10 -0.73 -10.77
N PHE A 29 -9.14 -1.81 -10.02
CA PHE A 29 -7.98 -2.28 -9.24
C PHE A 29 -6.76 -2.55 -10.12
N GLU A 30 -6.93 -3.06 -11.34
CA GLU A 30 -5.84 -3.27 -12.29
C GLU A 30 -5.12 -1.96 -12.67
N GLU A 31 -5.88 -0.86 -12.78
CA GLU A 31 -5.34 0.47 -13.09
C GLU A 31 -4.57 1.04 -11.90
N ILE A 32 -5.08 0.82 -10.68
CA ILE A 32 -4.42 1.22 -9.44
C ILE A 32 -3.10 0.44 -9.28
N PHE A 33 -3.14 -0.89 -9.35
CA PHE A 33 -1.98 -1.76 -9.11
C PHE A 33 -0.90 -1.65 -10.17
N SER A 34 -1.24 -1.16 -11.37
CA SER A 34 -0.27 -0.92 -12.45
C SER A 34 0.26 0.52 -12.47
N SER A 35 -0.20 1.39 -11.56
CA SER A 35 0.18 2.80 -11.56
C SER A 35 1.41 3.07 -10.70
N ASN A 36 2.47 3.56 -11.37
CA ASN A 36 3.70 4.00 -10.70
C ASN A 36 3.47 5.17 -9.73
N ASP A 37 2.51 6.06 -10.03
CA ASP A 37 2.24 7.21 -9.16
C ASP A 37 1.56 6.77 -7.85
N PHE A 38 0.65 5.78 -7.92
CA PHE A 38 0.08 5.17 -6.71
C PHE A 38 1.13 4.38 -5.92
N ALA A 39 1.99 3.61 -6.60
CA ALA A 39 3.07 2.86 -5.96
C ALA A 39 4.04 3.79 -5.21
N LYS A 40 4.56 4.84 -5.85
CA LYS A 40 5.47 5.81 -5.21
C LYS A 40 4.89 6.51 -3.99
N PHE A 41 3.62 6.92 -4.07
CA PHE A 41 2.92 7.48 -2.92
C PHE A 41 2.76 6.41 -1.83
N GLY A 42 2.36 5.21 -2.25
CA GLY A 42 2.22 4.01 -1.43
C GLY A 42 3.49 3.64 -0.65
N ASP A 43 4.66 3.64 -1.27
CA ASP A 43 5.96 3.36 -0.63
C ASP A 43 6.18 4.26 0.59
N SER A 44 5.83 5.55 0.47
CA SER A 44 5.92 6.50 1.59
C SER A 44 4.96 6.14 2.73
N VAL A 45 3.72 5.75 2.41
CA VAL A 45 2.72 5.34 3.42
C VAL A 45 3.11 4.02 4.08
N VAL A 46 3.55 3.04 3.29
CA VAL A 46 3.99 1.71 3.75
C VAL A 46 5.17 1.83 4.71
N ASN A 47 6.19 2.61 4.36
CA ASN A 47 7.33 2.84 5.22
C ASN A 47 6.92 3.56 6.52
N PHE A 48 6.00 4.54 6.44
CA PHE A 48 5.50 5.21 7.63
C PHE A 48 4.79 4.25 8.59
N ILE A 49 3.79 3.49 8.11
CA ILE A 49 3.01 2.60 8.98
C ILE A 49 3.87 1.49 9.58
N TYR A 50 4.88 1.02 8.85
CA TYR A 50 5.79 0.00 9.35
C TYR A 50 6.70 0.52 10.45
N ASN A 51 7.33 1.69 10.28
CA ASN A 51 8.19 2.27 11.31
C ASN A 51 7.37 2.67 12.55
N ALA A 52 6.14 3.18 12.37
CA ALA A 52 5.24 3.43 13.49
C ALA A 52 4.89 2.13 14.24
N ALA A 53 4.63 1.04 13.51
CA ALA A 53 4.31 -0.25 14.11
C ALA A 53 5.50 -0.86 14.87
N ILE A 54 6.73 -0.69 14.37
CA ILE A 54 7.95 -1.06 15.11
C ILE A 54 8.05 -0.28 16.41
N PHE A 55 7.81 1.03 16.37
CA PHE A 55 7.84 1.85 17.57
C PHE A 55 6.80 1.39 18.60
N GLU A 56 5.57 1.11 18.18
CA GLU A 56 4.52 0.60 19.08
C GLU A 56 4.83 -0.79 19.64
N ALA A 57 5.48 -1.65 18.85
CA ALA A 57 5.79 -3.02 19.26
C ALA A 57 7.03 -3.11 20.16
N GLN A 58 8.03 -2.23 19.95
CA GLN A 58 9.37 -2.39 20.52
C GLN A 58 9.89 -1.14 21.23
N THR A 59 9.14 -0.03 21.24
CA THR A 59 9.55 1.29 21.77
C THR A 59 10.83 1.84 21.15
N LYS A 60 11.13 1.46 19.90
CA LYS A 60 12.33 1.87 19.16
C LYS A 60 11.95 2.71 17.95
N LEU A 61 12.56 3.89 17.83
CA LEU A 61 12.47 4.69 16.61
C LEU A 61 13.41 4.12 15.56
N GLN A 62 12.88 3.90 14.36
CA GLN A 62 13.62 3.42 13.21
C GLN A 62 13.20 4.20 11.96
N GLY A 63 14.04 4.15 10.93
CA GLY A 63 13.78 4.74 9.61
C GLY A 63 14.10 3.72 8.51
N ILE A 64 13.58 2.50 8.67
CA ILE A 64 13.87 1.39 7.77
C ILE A 64 12.88 1.39 6.61
N LYS A 65 13.40 1.20 5.40
CA LYS A 65 12.57 0.91 4.23
C LYS A 65 12.10 -0.54 4.27
N VAL A 66 10.81 -0.79 4.02
CA VAL A 66 10.26 -2.14 3.94
C VAL A 66 10.91 -2.89 2.78
N TRP A 67 11.31 -4.14 3.01
CA TRP A 67 11.88 -4.96 1.95
C TRP A 67 10.83 -5.33 0.90
N ASP A 68 11.15 -5.14 -0.37
CA ASP A 68 10.31 -5.56 -1.52
C ASP A 68 9.92 -7.04 -1.43
N SER A 69 10.76 -7.89 -0.80
CA SER A 69 10.43 -9.29 -0.51
C SER A 69 9.15 -9.45 0.28
N CYS A 70 9.00 -8.66 1.33
CA CYS A 70 7.90 -8.78 2.27
C CYS A 70 6.59 -8.41 1.58
N LEU A 71 6.61 -7.34 0.80
CA LEU A 71 5.46 -6.86 0.04
C LEU A 71 5.12 -7.80 -1.12
N ALA A 72 6.12 -8.31 -1.86
CA ALA A 72 5.89 -9.29 -2.91
C ALA A 72 5.25 -10.58 -2.37
N GLU A 73 5.69 -11.06 -1.20
CA GLU A 73 5.07 -12.22 -0.54
C GLU A 73 3.65 -11.93 -0.05
N ALA A 74 3.39 -10.74 0.50
CA ALA A 74 2.04 -10.30 0.86
C ALA A 74 1.10 -10.25 -0.36
N CYS A 75 1.59 -9.75 -1.50
CA CYS A 75 0.86 -9.79 -2.75
C CYS A 75 0.50 -11.22 -3.17
N LYS A 76 1.49 -12.12 -3.23
CA LYS A 76 1.30 -13.52 -3.65
C LYS A 76 0.30 -14.29 -2.79
N LYS A 77 0.27 -13.98 -1.49
CA LYS A 77 -0.56 -14.67 -0.48
C LYS A 77 -1.85 -13.90 -0.16
N SER A 78 -2.30 -13.03 -1.06
CA SER A 78 -3.55 -12.29 -0.91
C SER A 78 -4.37 -12.31 -2.21
N PRO A 79 -5.68 -11.99 -2.12
CA PRO A 79 -6.55 -11.85 -3.29
C PRO A 79 -6.02 -10.92 -4.39
N LEU A 80 -5.17 -9.94 -4.02
CA LEU A 80 -4.57 -8.99 -4.96
C LEU A 80 -3.86 -9.67 -6.13
N ARG A 81 -3.25 -10.84 -5.90
CA ARG A 81 -2.52 -11.57 -6.93
C ARG A 81 -3.37 -11.83 -8.18
N SER A 82 -4.67 -12.07 -8.03
CA SER A 82 -5.61 -12.37 -9.12
C SER A 82 -5.95 -11.17 -10.01
N TYR A 83 -5.69 -9.95 -9.53
CA TYR A 83 -5.88 -8.69 -10.27
C TYR A 83 -4.59 -8.25 -10.98
N ILE A 84 -3.49 -9.00 -10.80
CA ILE A 84 -2.18 -8.65 -11.32
C ILE A 84 -1.80 -9.64 -12.42
N GLY A 85 -1.22 -9.14 -13.51
CA GLY A 85 -0.80 -9.96 -14.65
C GLY A 85 0.10 -11.15 -14.26
N SER A 86 0.07 -12.22 -15.05
CA SER A 86 0.83 -13.44 -14.76
C SER A 86 2.35 -13.25 -14.82
N ARG A 87 2.83 -12.30 -15.64
CA ARG A 87 4.27 -12.03 -15.89
C ARG A 87 4.78 -10.81 -15.09
N LYS A 88 4.64 -10.85 -13.77
CA LYS A 88 5.15 -9.77 -12.89
C LYS A 88 6.35 -10.25 -12.08
N ASN A 89 7.38 -9.41 -12.03
CA ASN A 89 8.56 -9.66 -11.22
C ASN A 89 8.30 -9.29 -9.74
N LYS A 90 9.26 -9.61 -8.86
CA LYS A 90 9.15 -9.37 -7.42
C LYS A 90 8.88 -7.91 -7.07
N GLY A 91 9.59 -6.96 -7.69
CA GLY A 91 9.38 -5.53 -7.46
C GLY A 91 7.98 -5.09 -7.87
N GLU A 92 7.52 -5.52 -9.05
CA GLU A 92 6.16 -5.18 -9.52
C GLU A 92 5.04 -5.73 -8.62
N LEU A 93 5.27 -6.84 -7.92
CA LEU A 93 4.32 -7.36 -6.91
C LEU A 93 4.36 -6.50 -5.62
N GLY A 94 5.54 -6.01 -5.25
CA GLY A 94 5.69 -5.05 -4.16
C GLY A 94 5.00 -3.72 -4.46
N ASP A 95 5.27 -3.14 -5.62
CA ASP A 95 4.67 -1.90 -6.12
C ASP A 95 3.12 -1.98 -6.10
N ALA A 96 2.55 -3.14 -6.42
CA ALA A 96 1.11 -3.34 -6.38
C ALA A 96 0.54 -3.25 -4.95
N VAL A 97 1.26 -3.76 -3.95
CA VAL A 97 0.86 -3.64 -2.52
C VAL A 97 1.02 -2.22 -2.04
N GLU A 98 2.09 -1.53 -2.44
CA GLU A 98 2.28 -0.10 -2.16
C GLU A 98 1.12 0.71 -2.75
N ALA A 99 0.80 0.49 -4.03
CA ALA A 99 -0.31 1.16 -4.71
C ALA A 99 -1.65 0.90 -4.02
N PHE A 100 -1.89 -0.34 -3.57
CA PHE A 100 -3.10 -0.70 -2.83
C PHE A 100 -3.22 0.04 -1.49
N ILE A 101 -2.15 0.08 -0.70
CA ILE A 101 -2.14 0.77 0.59
C ILE A 101 -2.27 2.30 0.38
N GLY A 102 -1.59 2.84 -0.64
CA GLY A 102 -1.73 4.24 -1.05
C GLY A 102 -3.16 4.58 -1.43
N TYR A 103 -3.83 3.73 -2.23
CA TYR A 103 -5.24 3.87 -2.57
C TYR A 103 -6.15 3.90 -1.34
N ILE A 104 -5.96 2.98 -0.40
CA ILE A 104 -6.76 2.90 0.84
C ILE A 104 -6.63 4.19 1.65
N TYR A 105 -5.41 4.70 1.79
CA TYR A 105 -5.15 5.94 2.50
C TYR A 105 -5.84 7.13 1.82
N LEU A 106 -5.65 7.29 0.50
CA LEU A 106 -6.21 8.41 -0.28
C LEU A 106 -7.74 8.40 -0.35
N THR A 107 -8.36 7.23 -0.25
CA THR A 107 -9.82 7.07 -0.29
C THR A 107 -10.45 6.96 1.09
N HIS A 108 -9.65 7.05 2.16
CA HIS A 108 -10.09 6.93 3.56
C HIS A 108 -10.93 5.68 3.86
N LYS A 109 -10.70 4.58 3.12
CA LYS A 109 -11.49 3.36 3.30
C LYS A 109 -11.10 2.56 4.55
N PHE A 110 -9.90 2.79 5.08
CA PHE A 110 -9.45 2.16 6.31
C PHE A 110 -8.57 3.12 7.11
N PRO A 111 -8.77 3.24 8.44
CA PRO A 111 -7.98 4.17 9.27
C PRO A 111 -6.50 3.79 9.35
N LEU A 112 -5.62 4.78 9.22
CA LEU A 112 -4.17 4.61 9.26
C LEU A 112 -3.68 3.97 10.57
N ASN A 113 -4.21 4.41 11.70
CA ASN A 113 -3.88 3.88 13.02
C ASN A 113 -4.23 2.39 13.15
N GLN A 114 -5.33 1.94 12.57
CA GLN A 114 -5.68 0.51 12.59
C GLN A 114 -4.72 -0.34 11.75
N MET A 115 -4.18 0.20 10.65
CA MET A 115 -3.12 -0.50 9.89
C MET A 115 -1.86 -0.68 10.74
N ILE A 116 -1.47 0.37 11.47
CA ILE A 116 -0.33 0.35 12.40
C ILE A 116 -0.56 -0.69 13.50
N ASP A 117 -1.73 -0.67 14.15
CA ASP A 117 -2.10 -1.63 15.21
C ASP A 117 -2.01 -3.09 14.73
N ILE A 118 -2.47 -3.36 13.51
CA ILE A 118 -2.40 -4.71 12.92
C ILE A 118 -0.95 -5.14 12.74
N LEU A 119 -0.11 -4.28 12.16
CA LEU A 119 1.32 -4.58 11.99
C LEU A 119 2.00 -4.78 13.36
N ALA A 120 1.76 -3.89 14.32
CA ALA A 120 2.40 -3.91 15.63
C ALA A 120 2.08 -5.20 16.39
N LYS A 121 0.86 -5.74 16.29
CA LYS A 121 0.47 -7.03 16.91
C LYS A 121 1.36 -8.18 16.46
N TYR A 122 1.72 -8.23 15.17
CA TYR A 122 2.61 -9.25 14.63
C TYR A 122 4.07 -9.05 15.04
N LEU A 123 4.49 -7.79 15.25
CA LEU A 123 5.87 -7.44 15.60
C LEU A 123 6.19 -7.57 17.11
N LYS A 124 5.17 -7.65 17.99
CA LYS A 124 5.32 -7.69 19.47
C LYS A 124 6.04 -8.92 20.03
N HIS A 125 6.09 -10.02 19.30
CA HIS A 125 6.79 -11.23 19.75
C HIS A 125 8.25 -11.20 19.30
N ARG A 126 9.10 -10.48 20.06
CA ARG A 126 10.54 -10.51 19.83
C ARG A 126 11.38 -10.68 21.09
N SER A 127 12.25 -11.68 21.01
CA SER A 127 13.50 -11.79 21.77
C SER A 127 14.51 -12.45 20.82
N GLY A 128 15.31 -11.67 20.08
CA GLY A 128 16.34 -12.19 19.16
C GLY A 128 16.68 -11.25 17.99
N HIS A 129 17.97 -11.09 17.70
CA HIS A 129 18.57 -10.12 16.77
C HIS A 129 18.97 -10.74 15.40
N ASP A 130 18.16 -11.63 14.82
CA ASP A 130 18.45 -12.22 13.49
C ASP A 130 17.67 -11.47 12.39
N GLU A 131 18.38 -10.91 11.41
CA GLU A 131 17.81 -10.21 10.24
C GLU A 131 16.78 -11.07 9.49
N LYS A 132 17.05 -12.38 9.37
CA LYS A 132 16.14 -13.31 8.69
C LYS A 132 14.80 -13.41 9.42
N ASN A 133 14.83 -13.42 10.75
CA ASN A 133 13.62 -13.38 11.56
C ASN A 133 12.89 -12.04 11.39
N GLU A 134 13.59 -10.93 11.14
CA GLU A 134 12.95 -9.63 10.90
C GLU A 134 12.18 -9.59 9.58
N GLN A 135 12.78 -10.07 8.49
CA GLN A 135 12.12 -10.13 7.19
C GLN A 135 10.94 -11.09 7.20
N GLU A 136 11.06 -12.24 7.87
CA GLU A 136 9.96 -13.19 8.01
C GLU A 136 8.78 -12.60 8.81
N LEU A 137 9.06 -11.91 9.91
CA LEU A 137 8.04 -11.20 10.69
C LEU A 137 7.39 -10.05 9.90
N CYS A 138 8.20 -9.28 9.17
CA CYS A 138 7.70 -8.22 8.30
C CYS A 138 6.78 -8.79 7.22
N SER A 139 7.18 -9.87 6.56
CA SER A 139 6.35 -10.57 5.57
C SER A 139 5.04 -11.07 6.20
N ALA A 140 5.09 -11.74 7.35
CA ALA A 140 3.90 -12.21 8.05
C ALA A 140 2.93 -11.07 8.43
N ALA A 141 3.48 -9.96 8.95
CA ALA A 141 2.70 -8.79 9.31
C ALA A 141 1.99 -8.18 8.09
N PHE A 142 2.69 -8.00 6.97
CA PHE A 142 2.10 -7.47 5.75
C PHE A 142 1.13 -8.45 5.07
N ILE A 143 1.38 -9.75 5.10
CA ILE A 143 0.42 -10.77 4.63
C ILE A 143 -0.89 -10.61 5.39
N HIS A 144 -0.84 -10.49 6.72
CA HIS A 144 -2.06 -10.33 7.51
C HIS A 144 -2.74 -9.00 7.27
N LEU A 145 -1.99 -7.89 7.21
CA LEU A 145 -2.55 -6.58 6.90
C LEU A 145 -3.27 -6.57 5.55
N VAL A 146 -2.61 -7.03 4.49
CA VAL A 146 -3.17 -7.01 3.13
C VAL A 146 -4.41 -7.88 3.04
N ASN A 147 -4.40 -9.08 3.62
CA ASN A 147 -5.60 -9.94 3.64
C ASN A 147 -6.75 -9.29 4.42
N HIS A 148 -6.48 -8.71 5.60
CA HIS A 148 -7.50 -8.01 6.37
C HIS A 148 -8.13 -6.85 5.59
N LEU A 149 -7.32 -6.09 4.86
CA LEU A 149 -7.80 -5.00 4.02
C LEU A 149 -8.61 -5.53 2.83
N CYS A 150 -8.19 -6.62 2.18
CA CYS A 150 -8.97 -7.26 1.12
C CYS A 150 -10.35 -7.69 1.62
N ASP A 151 -10.41 -8.37 2.77
CA ASP A 151 -11.66 -8.82 3.39
C ASP A 151 -12.58 -7.63 3.71
N LYS A 152 -12.03 -6.56 4.31
CA LYS A 152 -12.80 -5.35 4.65
C LYS A 152 -13.33 -4.61 3.43
N LEU A 153 -12.65 -4.73 2.30
CA LEU A 153 -13.02 -4.09 1.04
C LEU A 153 -13.82 -5.00 0.10
N GLY A 154 -14.06 -6.26 0.48
CA GLY A 154 -14.73 -7.25 -0.35
C GLY A 154 -13.93 -7.65 -1.60
N ILE A 155 -12.60 -7.53 -1.57
CA ILE A 155 -11.72 -7.95 -2.66
C ILE A 155 -11.49 -9.46 -2.51
N VAL A 156 -12.10 -10.23 -3.41
CA VAL A 156 -11.98 -11.69 -3.46
C VAL A 156 -11.07 -12.14 -4.60
N ASP A 157 -10.51 -13.33 -4.48
CA ASP A 157 -9.75 -13.97 -5.55
C ASP A 157 -10.70 -14.24 -6.73
N LYS A 158 -10.33 -13.79 -7.94
CA LYS A 158 -11.14 -14.00 -9.15
C LYS A 158 -11.18 -15.44 -9.64
N LEU A 159 -10.34 -16.32 -9.08
CA LEU A 159 -10.23 -17.72 -9.46
C LEU A 159 -11.10 -18.66 -8.62
N MET A 160 -11.91 -18.11 -7.68
CA MET A 160 -13.01 -18.80 -7.00
C MET A 160 -14.36 -18.37 -7.57
#